data_AF-A0A494RFU4-F1
#
_entry.id   AF-A0A494RFU4-F1
#
_cell.length_a   1.000
_cell.length_b   1.000
_cell.length_c   1.000
_cell.angle_alpha   90.00
_cell.angle_beta   90.00
_cell.angle_gamma   90.00
#
_symmetry.space_group_name_H-M   'P 1'
#
loop_
_entity.id
_entity.type
_entity.pdbx_description
1 polymer ?
#
loop_
_entity_poly.entity_id
_entity_poly.type
_entity_poly.pdbx_seq_one_letter_code
_entity_poly.pdbx_strand_id
1 'polypeptide(L)'
;MSLKILSTGAVAAALLLTACAAAPAPGPWNVEAAPQVTVTREGGRLTVDYAFNRDAPAWAFMDSALIDGAREPWRPRQWTVETPGVAMERRGHYDIIRSMDGGPVPRHVRFSVKPKAVELEAEYKTLVFSDGAVALPTRQMDVFALASPEAAEAVPADLNGVRIDGGPSRVTWRDRDGPVLFNGERHAELSTTGERSYVLLGEARVTPGEGLTTVMDPNLPPWIGQKIRDFAPRIGQFYMQRLGRPGAGGDKPVVMAAWNGPTERMTSMGGSVLPGLIVMSFEGTGVTRPSAEMERVSRWFIGHESAHFWLGQTVRYEFAREAWITEGGADLMAVRALKALDPAYDARKELQGEVDDCVQLSRGRGVAEAGARGEHRAYYACGAVFALAAEGAQKQRDGGDWFDFLRPLLEANKKDGVLTRAEWLGALTRVSGDPTLAADIERVLEQGAADPAAEIAALFRRTGVPHAVENGRVRLLLD
;
A
#
# COMPACT_ATOMS: atom_id res chain seq x y z
N MET A 1 4.83 -41.22 -38.28
CA MET A 1 3.62 -40.52 -38.76
C MET A 1 2.94 -39.96 -37.53
N SER A 2 2.78 -38.63 -37.47
CA SER A 2 2.02 -37.86 -36.47
C SER A 2 2.58 -37.81 -35.03
N LEU A 3 2.64 -36.69 -34.31
CA LEU A 3 2.39 -35.28 -34.57
C LEU A 3 3.15 -34.56 -33.43
N LYS A 4 4.16 -33.72 -33.71
CA LYS A 4 4.74 -32.81 -32.69
C LYS A 4 3.95 -31.52 -32.75
N ILE A 5 3.08 -31.30 -31.77
CA ILE A 5 2.39 -30.03 -31.57
C ILE A 5 3.43 -29.04 -31.04
N LEU A 6 3.61 -27.95 -31.78
CA LEU A 6 4.29 -26.74 -31.37
C LEU A 6 3.56 -26.16 -30.14
N SER A 7 4.17 -26.24 -28.96
CA SER A 7 3.75 -25.44 -27.82
C SER A 7 4.28 -24.02 -27.99
N THR A 8 3.40 -23.12 -28.42
CA THR A 8 3.58 -21.69 -28.24
C THR A 8 3.67 -21.41 -26.74
N GLY A 9 4.87 -21.13 -26.25
CA GLY A 9 5.11 -20.75 -24.87
C GLY A 9 4.48 -19.40 -24.56
N ALA A 10 3.32 -19.41 -23.93
CA ALA A 10 2.85 -18.27 -23.17
C ALA A 10 3.69 -18.21 -21.88
N VAL A 11 4.63 -17.28 -21.82
CA VAL A 11 5.28 -16.92 -20.55
C VAL A 11 4.20 -16.23 -19.72
N ALA A 12 3.64 -16.94 -18.75
CA ALA A 12 2.80 -16.32 -17.73
C ALA A 12 3.69 -15.40 -16.88
N ALA A 13 3.70 -14.11 -17.22
CA ALA A 13 4.29 -13.09 -16.37
C ALA A 13 3.34 -12.90 -15.17
N ALA A 14 3.71 -13.41 -14.00
CA ALA A 14 3.07 -13.02 -12.76
C ALA A 14 3.52 -11.59 -12.45
N LEU A 15 2.64 -10.62 -12.66
CA LEU A 15 2.80 -9.25 -12.17
C LEU A 15 2.52 -9.28 -10.67
N LEU A 16 3.56 -9.09 -9.85
CA LEU A 16 3.40 -8.82 -8.43
C LEU A 16 3.18 -7.31 -8.30
N LEU A 17 1.95 -6.93 -7.97
CA LEU A 17 1.57 -5.57 -7.61
C LEU A 17 1.28 -5.57 -6.12
N THR A 18 2.10 -4.84 -5.38
CA THR A 18 1.95 -4.61 -3.95
C THR A 18 1.77 -3.11 -3.76
N ALA A 19 0.52 -2.66 -3.58
CA ALA A 19 0.24 -1.33 -3.05
C ALA A 19 -0.05 -1.44 -1.55
N CYS A 20 0.54 -0.56 -0.76
CA CYS A 20 0.22 -0.42 0.65
C CYS A 20 -0.67 0.80 0.81
N ALA A 21 -1.99 0.61 0.91
CA ALA A 21 -2.84 1.66 1.43
C ALA A 21 -2.49 1.94 2.90
N ALA A 22 -2.52 3.23 3.23
CA ALA A 22 -2.11 3.77 4.51
C ALA A 22 -2.88 3.18 5.71
N ALA A 23 -2.23 2.32 6.51
CA ALA A 23 -2.74 1.88 7.81
C ALA A 23 -2.95 3.06 8.78
N PRO A 24 -3.91 3.00 9.73
CA PRO A 24 -4.20 4.11 10.64
C PRO A 24 -3.04 4.49 11.58
N ALA A 25 -3.01 5.77 11.99
CA ALA A 25 -2.12 6.25 13.04
C ALA A 25 -2.76 6.06 14.42
N PRO A 26 -1.97 5.74 15.48
CA PRO A 26 -2.48 5.66 16.86
C PRO A 26 -3.04 7.00 17.35
N GLY A 27 -3.91 6.94 18.37
CA GLY A 27 -4.52 8.11 19.03
C GLY A 27 -3.53 9.04 19.76
N PRO A 28 -4.02 10.10 20.42
CA PRO A 28 -3.19 11.16 20.99
C PRO A 28 -2.20 10.63 22.04
N TRP A 29 -0.94 11.04 21.91
CA TRP A 29 0.23 10.45 22.56
C TRP A 29 1.11 11.53 23.20
N ASN A 30 1.75 11.22 24.32
CA ASN A 30 2.70 12.13 24.97
C ASN A 30 4.09 12.01 24.32
N VAL A 31 4.41 12.99 23.48
CA VAL A 31 5.68 13.08 22.74
C VAL A 31 6.91 13.17 23.66
N GLU A 32 6.80 13.73 24.86
CA GLU A 32 7.93 13.82 25.80
C GLU A 32 8.26 12.49 26.47
N ALA A 33 7.30 11.57 26.49
CA ALA A 33 7.48 10.19 26.95
C ALA A 33 7.83 9.23 25.79
N ALA A 34 8.25 9.75 24.64
CA ALA A 34 8.60 8.93 23.49
C ALA A 34 9.95 8.20 23.65
N PRO A 35 10.06 6.92 23.26
CA PRO A 35 11.33 6.35 22.88
C PRO A 35 12.04 7.27 21.89
N GLN A 36 13.31 7.53 22.14
CA GLN A 36 14.16 8.30 21.25
C GLN A 36 14.92 7.35 20.35
N VAL A 37 14.97 7.64 19.06
CA VAL A 37 15.69 6.83 18.08
C VAL A 37 16.65 7.74 17.33
N THR A 38 17.90 7.30 17.14
CA THR A 38 18.83 7.97 16.21
C THR A 38 19.15 7.01 15.09
N VAL A 39 18.84 7.41 13.86
CA VAL A 39 19.23 6.69 12.64
C VAL A 39 20.43 7.42 12.04
N THR A 40 21.56 6.73 11.94
CA THR A 40 22.82 7.29 11.41
C THR A 40 23.32 6.48 10.23
N ARG A 41 23.60 7.14 9.10
CA ARG A 41 24.42 6.58 8.00
C ARG A 41 25.83 7.18 8.07
N GLU A 42 26.85 6.33 8.03
CA GLU A 42 28.25 6.74 8.04
C GLU A 42 29.09 5.72 7.26
N GLY A 43 29.78 6.16 6.20
CA GLY A 43 30.63 5.28 5.40
C GLY A 43 29.86 4.10 4.80
N GLY A 44 28.59 4.33 4.42
CA GLY A 44 27.68 3.30 3.91
C GLY A 44 27.13 2.32 4.96
N ARG A 45 27.52 2.43 6.23
CA ARG A 45 26.95 1.65 7.34
C ARG A 45 25.76 2.39 7.95
N LEU A 46 24.66 1.69 8.18
CA LEU A 46 23.46 2.22 8.83
C LEU A 46 23.37 1.69 10.26
N THR A 47 23.21 2.57 11.24
CA THR A 47 22.91 2.21 12.63
C THR A 47 21.60 2.81 13.09
N VAL A 48 20.92 2.09 13.98
CA VAL A 48 19.71 2.55 14.65
C VAL A 48 19.92 2.40 16.16
N ASP A 49 19.93 3.53 16.86
CA ASP A 49 20.16 3.62 18.29
C ASP A 49 18.86 3.98 19.02
N TYR A 50 18.31 3.05 19.78
CA TYR A 50 17.15 3.27 20.64
C TYR A 50 17.60 3.74 22.03
N ALA A 51 16.90 4.74 22.57
CA ALA A 51 16.90 5.10 23.97
C ALA A 51 15.45 5.03 24.52
N PHE A 52 15.18 4.00 25.33
CA PHE A 52 13.84 3.74 25.87
C PHE A 52 13.55 4.64 27.08
N ASN A 53 12.34 5.21 27.09
CA ASN A 53 11.91 6.15 28.11
C ASN A 53 11.50 5.48 29.44
N ARG A 54 11.30 4.16 29.46
CA ARG A 54 10.96 3.38 30.66
C ARG A 54 11.58 1.98 30.64
N ASP A 55 11.54 1.32 31.79
CA ASP A 55 11.87 -0.10 31.89
C ASP A 55 10.67 -0.92 31.40
N ALA A 56 10.93 -1.86 30.50
CA ALA A 56 9.94 -2.83 30.03
C ALA A 56 10.65 -4.16 29.74
N PRO A 57 10.04 -5.31 30.09
CA PRO A 57 10.61 -6.62 29.76
C PRO A 57 10.79 -6.87 28.26
N ALA A 58 9.93 -6.28 27.43
CA ALA A 58 10.06 -6.30 25.97
C ALA A 58 9.51 -5.03 25.32
N TRP A 59 10.00 -4.75 24.12
CA TRP A 59 9.49 -3.71 23.22
C TRP A 59 9.15 -4.33 21.87
N ALA A 60 7.98 -4.06 21.32
CA ALA A 60 7.56 -4.54 20.01
C ALA A 60 7.66 -3.42 18.97
N PHE A 61 8.15 -3.74 17.77
CA PHE A 61 8.09 -2.83 16.62
C PHE A 61 6.65 -2.80 16.09
N MET A 62 6.10 -1.59 15.94
CA MET A 62 4.73 -1.45 15.39
C MET A 62 4.64 -2.02 13.98
N ASP A 63 5.63 -1.72 13.14
CA ASP A 63 5.73 -2.24 11.77
C ASP A 63 6.52 -3.55 11.77
N SER A 64 5.80 -4.66 11.73
CA SER A 64 6.32 -6.04 11.79
C SER A 64 5.75 -6.94 10.70
N ALA A 65 5.46 -6.36 9.52
CA ALA A 65 4.99 -7.08 8.35
C ALA A 65 5.94 -8.22 7.94
N LEU A 66 5.44 -9.14 7.12
CA LEU A 66 6.22 -10.25 6.58
C LEU A 66 6.68 -9.94 5.15
N ILE A 67 7.72 -10.62 4.70
CA ILE A 67 8.12 -10.59 3.29
C ILE A 67 7.02 -11.25 2.46
N ASP A 68 6.53 -10.56 1.42
CA ASP A 68 5.47 -11.06 0.54
C ASP A 68 5.89 -12.38 -0.14
N GLY A 69 4.93 -13.30 -0.28
CA GLY A 69 5.12 -14.66 -0.79
C GLY A 69 5.88 -15.61 0.14
N ALA A 70 6.97 -15.17 0.79
CA ALA A 70 7.77 -15.99 1.69
C ALA A 70 7.16 -16.10 3.11
N ARG A 71 6.44 -15.07 3.54
CA ARG A 71 5.83 -14.95 4.88
C ARG A 71 6.83 -15.12 6.03
N GLU A 72 8.05 -14.63 5.83
CA GLU A 72 9.11 -14.60 6.83
C GLU A 72 9.35 -13.18 7.36
N PRO A 73 9.78 -13.01 8.61
CA PRO A 73 10.07 -11.68 9.15
C PRO A 73 11.27 -11.04 8.45
N TRP A 74 11.11 -9.81 7.98
CA TRP A 74 12.16 -9.09 7.26
C TRP A 74 13.19 -8.48 8.20
N ARG A 75 12.77 -7.94 9.36
CA ARG A 75 13.62 -7.14 10.24
C ARG A 75 14.77 -7.96 10.84
N PRO A 76 14.57 -9.18 11.39
CA PRO A 76 15.66 -10.01 11.90
C PRO A 76 16.70 -10.43 10.85
N ARG A 77 16.34 -10.39 9.56
CA ARG A 77 17.26 -10.70 8.45
C ARG A 77 18.11 -9.50 8.03
N GLN A 78 17.72 -8.29 8.40
CA GLN A 78 18.34 -7.04 7.99
C GLN A 78 18.94 -6.25 9.16
N TRP A 79 18.45 -6.47 10.38
CA TRP A 79 18.84 -5.75 11.59
C TRP A 79 19.54 -6.72 12.54
N THR A 80 20.76 -6.37 12.95
CA THR A 80 21.56 -7.15 13.91
C THR A 80 21.68 -6.35 15.21
N VAL A 81 21.25 -6.94 16.33
CA VAL A 81 21.44 -6.37 17.67
C VAL A 81 22.93 -6.37 18.00
N GLU A 82 23.48 -5.22 18.37
CA GLU A 82 24.88 -5.10 18.82
C GLU A 82 25.00 -4.99 20.36
N THR A 83 23.90 -4.68 21.05
CA THR A 83 23.89 -4.57 22.52
C THR A 83 23.98 -5.95 23.18
N PRO A 84 24.98 -6.21 24.06
CA PRO A 84 25.09 -7.48 24.77
C PRO A 84 23.88 -7.80 25.65
N GLY A 85 23.50 -9.08 25.72
CA GLY A 85 22.38 -9.54 26.55
C GLY A 85 20.99 -9.19 26.00
N VAL A 86 20.90 -8.63 24.79
CA VAL A 86 19.64 -8.30 24.12
C VAL A 86 19.47 -9.19 22.90
N ALA A 87 18.24 -9.65 22.68
CA ALA A 87 17.86 -10.40 21.49
C ALA A 87 16.70 -9.73 20.76
N MET A 88 16.64 -9.95 19.45
CA MET A 88 15.48 -9.63 18.63
C MET A 88 14.92 -10.93 18.04
N GLU A 89 13.63 -11.14 18.20
CA GLU A 89 12.92 -12.32 17.69
C GLU A 89 11.48 -11.98 17.34
N ARG A 90 10.82 -12.82 16.55
CA ARG A 90 9.38 -12.66 16.28
C ARG A 90 8.55 -13.41 17.33
N ARG A 91 7.51 -12.76 17.85
CA ARG A 91 6.48 -13.34 18.71
C ARG A 91 5.10 -12.86 18.27
N GLY A 92 4.18 -13.79 18.04
CA GLY A 92 2.88 -13.48 17.44
C GLY A 92 3.04 -12.74 16.10
N HIS A 93 2.44 -11.55 16.01
CA HIS A 93 2.51 -10.69 14.83
C HIS A 93 3.69 -9.70 14.83
N TYR A 94 4.51 -9.70 15.88
CA TYR A 94 5.48 -8.63 16.12
C TYR A 94 6.91 -9.13 16.20
N ASP A 95 7.82 -8.37 15.60
CA ASP A 95 9.23 -8.46 15.92
C ASP A 95 9.45 -7.71 17.24
N ILE A 96 10.08 -8.36 18.22
CA ILE A 96 10.26 -7.83 19.57
C ILE A 96 11.75 -7.74 19.93
N ILE A 97 12.07 -6.77 20.77
CA ILE A 97 13.33 -6.59 21.47
C ILE A 97 13.11 -7.08 22.90
N ARG A 98 13.93 -8.01 23.38
CA ARG A 98 13.85 -8.52 24.76
C ARG A 98 15.22 -8.69 25.39
N SER A 99 15.27 -8.65 26.72
CA SER A 99 16.45 -9.10 27.46
C SER A 99 16.58 -10.62 27.39
N MET A 100 17.82 -11.12 27.41
CA MET A 100 18.12 -12.55 27.46
C MET A 100 18.05 -13.13 28.88
N ASP A 101 18.15 -12.29 29.91
CA ASP A 101 18.11 -12.68 31.32
C ASP A 101 16.70 -12.60 31.94
N GLY A 102 15.70 -12.18 31.17
CA GLY A 102 14.31 -12.01 31.62
C GLY A 102 14.04 -10.71 32.40
N GLY A 103 15.06 -9.88 32.62
CA GLY A 103 14.92 -8.53 33.17
C GLY A 103 14.44 -7.50 32.12
N PRO A 104 14.35 -6.22 32.50
CA PRO A 104 14.02 -5.14 31.57
C PRO A 104 15.05 -5.04 30.44
N VAL A 105 14.59 -4.67 29.25
CA VAL A 105 15.47 -4.30 28.13
C VAL A 105 16.36 -3.12 28.56
N PRO A 106 17.69 -3.16 28.33
CA PRO A 106 18.57 -2.04 28.61
C PRO A 106 18.05 -0.73 27.99
N ARG A 107 18.22 0.38 28.71
CA ARG A 107 17.74 1.70 28.26
C ARG A 107 18.29 2.12 26.91
N HIS A 108 19.45 1.62 26.52
CA HIS A 108 20.07 1.88 25.22
C HIS A 108 20.27 0.57 24.47
N VAL A 109 19.69 0.47 23.27
CA VAL A 109 19.86 -0.68 22.37
C VAL A 109 20.30 -0.19 21.01
N ARG A 110 21.38 -0.78 20.49
CA ARG A 110 21.94 -0.47 19.18
C ARG A 110 21.70 -1.61 18.20
N PHE A 111 21.33 -1.24 16.99
CA PHE A 111 21.27 -2.12 15.83
C PHE A 111 22.25 -1.66 14.75
N SER A 112 22.88 -2.63 14.11
CA SER A 112 23.50 -2.45 12.80
C SER A 112 22.55 -2.97 11.74
N VAL A 113 22.33 -2.18 10.69
CA VAL A 113 21.31 -2.45 9.68
C VAL A 113 21.95 -2.60 8.30
N LYS A 114 21.58 -3.68 7.61
CA LYS A 114 21.92 -3.95 6.21
C LYS A 114 20.62 -3.94 5.40
N PRO A 115 20.20 -2.76 4.90
CA PRO A 115 18.93 -2.64 4.21
C PRO A 115 18.93 -3.47 2.92
N LYS A 116 17.79 -4.12 2.65
CA LYS A 116 17.51 -4.81 1.39
C LYS A 116 16.13 -4.42 0.92
N ALA A 117 16.02 -4.19 -0.39
CA ALA A 117 14.71 -4.08 -1.02
C ALA A 117 14.04 -5.46 -1.00
N VAL A 118 12.96 -5.56 -0.23
CA VAL A 118 12.08 -6.73 -0.17
C VAL A 118 10.65 -6.23 -0.21
N GLU A 119 9.77 -6.97 -0.90
CA GLU A 119 8.34 -6.71 -0.85
C GLU A 119 7.77 -7.13 0.50
N LEU A 120 6.94 -6.28 1.09
CA LEU A 120 6.30 -6.53 2.39
C LEU A 120 4.79 -6.67 2.21
N GLU A 121 4.17 -7.54 3.00
CA GLU A 121 2.71 -7.70 3.05
C GLU A 121 2.06 -6.44 3.66
N ALA A 122 1.43 -5.62 2.82
CA ALA A 122 0.66 -4.43 3.21
C ALA A 122 1.42 -3.42 4.12
N GLU A 123 2.73 -3.26 3.91
CA GLU A 123 3.56 -2.32 4.66
C GLU A 123 4.62 -1.62 3.80
N TYR A 124 4.99 -0.39 4.18
CA TYR A 124 6.02 0.40 3.51
C TYR A 124 7.39 -0.27 3.64
N LYS A 125 8.02 -0.57 2.50
CA LYS A 125 9.35 -1.20 2.43
C LYS A 125 10.49 -0.18 2.42
N THR A 126 11.68 -0.63 2.76
CA THR A 126 12.91 0.15 2.53
C THR A 126 13.20 0.25 1.03
N LEU A 127 13.49 1.45 0.54
CA LEU A 127 14.00 1.64 -0.81
C LEU A 127 15.53 1.66 -0.78
N VAL A 128 16.14 0.87 -1.66
CA VAL A 128 17.59 0.85 -1.86
C VAL A 128 17.85 1.33 -3.29
N PHE A 129 18.64 2.38 -3.43
CA PHE A 129 19.01 2.96 -4.72
C PHE A 129 20.38 2.43 -5.17
N SER A 130 20.58 2.36 -6.48
CA SER A 130 21.79 1.79 -7.08
C SER A 130 23.09 2.57 -6.83
N ASP A 131 22.99 3.83 -6.40
CA ASP A 131 24.09 4.67 -5.93
C ASP A 131 24.40 4.49 -4.42
N GLY A 132 23.68 3.59 -3.74
CA GLY A 132 23.84 3.31 -2.33
C GLY A 132 23.09 4.27 -1.40
N ALA A 133 22.25 5.15 -1.93
CA ALA A 133 21.25 5.86 -1.13
C ALA A 133 20.15 4.88 -0.64
N VAL A 134 19.58 5.18 0.51
CA VAL A 134 18.54 4.37 1.14
C VAL A 134 17.44 5.28 1.65
N ALA A 135 16.19 4.99 1.31
CA ALA A 135 15.04 5.67 1.89
C ALA A 135 14.30 4.74 2.85
N LEU A 136 14.13 5.19 4.09
CA LEU A 136 13.48 4.45 5.17
C LEU A 136 12.12 5.09 5.49
N PRO A 137 11.04 4.29 5.64
CA PRO A 137 9.79 4.81 6.17
C PRO A 137 9.99 5.27 7.62
N THR A 138 9.41 6.42 7.97
CA THR A 138 9.56 7.02 9.30
C THR A 138 8.99 6.14 10.42
N ARG A 139 7.88 5.45 10.15
CA ARG A 139 7.16 4.65 11.15
C ARG A 139 7.75 3.28 11.45
N GLN A 140 8.69 2.80 10.62
CA GLN A 140 9.42 1.56 10.89
C GLN A 140 10.25 1.61 12.19
N MET A 141 10.41 2.80 12.76
CA MET A 141 11.13 3.05 14.02
C MET A 141 10.21 3.01 15.25
N ASP A 142 8.88 3.03 15.07
CA ASP A 142 7.91 3.11 16.15
C ASP A 142 7.86 1.81 16.96
N VAL A 143 7.79 1.94 18.28
CA VAL A 143 7.79 0.82 19.22
C VAL A 143 6.81 1.04 20.37
N PHE A 144 6.34 -0.06 20.95
CA PHE A 144 5.52 -0.04 22.17
C PHE A 144 6.00 -1.05 23.20
N ALA A 145 5.80 -0.73 24.48
CA ALA A 145 6.22 -1.56 25.58
C ALA A 145 5.25 -2.73 25.79
N LEU A 146 5.81 -3.86 26.19
CA LEU A 146 5.07 -5.06 26.56
C LEU A 146 5.37 -5.45 28.01
N ALA A 147 4.37 -5.99 28.69
CA ALA A 147 4.50 -6.47 30.07
C ALA A 147 5.35 -7.76 30.16
N SER A 148 5.45 -8.53 29.08
CA SER A 148 6.37 -9.67 28.92
C SER A 148 6.59 -9.95 27.42
N PRO A 149 7.63 -10.72 27.03
CA PRO A 149 7.77 -11.20 25.66
C PRO A 149 6.54 -11.98 25.15
N GLU A 150 5.92 -12.80 26.00
CA GLU A 150 4.76 -13.64 25.68
C GLU A 150 3.49 -12.80 25.44
N ALA A 151 3.40 -11.61 26.06
CA ALA A 151 2.27 -10.71 25.85
C ALA A 151 2.10 -10.30 24.38
N ALA A 152 3.17 -10.35 23.56
CA ALA A 152 3.12 -10.09 22.12
C ALA A 152 2.17 -11.04 21.36
N GLU A 153 1.98 -12.27 21.84
CA GLU A 153 1.13 -13.27 21.18
C GLU A 153 -0.37 -12.92 21.27
N ALA A 154 -0.75 -12.13 22.26
CA ALA A 154 -2.12 -11.66 22.46
C ALA A 154 -2.40 -10.32 21.76
N VAL A 155 -1.38 -9.64 21.23
CA VAL A 155 -1.55 -8.37 20.51
C VAL A 155 -2.06 -8.66 19.10
N PRO A 156 -3.21 -8.11 18.68
CA PRO A 156 -3.74 -8.34 17.34
C PRO A 156 -2.85 -7.68 16.29
N ALA A 157 -2.80 -8.23 15.08
CA ALA A 157 -1.99 -7.67 13.99
C ALA A 157 -2.37 -6.23 13.60
N ASP A 158 -3.67 -5.90 13.63
CA ASP A 158 -4.18 -4.55 13.41
C ASP A 158 -4.27 -3.81 14.75
N LEU A 159 -3.44 -2.78 14.91
CA LEU A 159 -3.40 -1.95 16.12
C LEU A 159 -4.49 -0.88 16.17
N ASN A 160 -5.36 -0.77 15.15
CA ASN A 160 -6.42 0.23 15.15
C ASN A 160 -7.41 -0.01 16.30
N GLY A 161 -7.68 1.04 17.09
CA GLY A 161 -8.54 0.94 18.28
C GLY A 161 -7.91 0.17 19.46
N VAL A 162 -6.67 -0.31 19.34
CA VAL A 162 -5.96 -1.01 20.41
C VAL A 162 -5.22 -0.01 21.28
N ARG A 163 -5.43 -0.07 22.59
CA ARG A 163 -4.63 0.72 23.55
C ARG A 163 -3.29 0.05 23.75
N ILE A 164 -2.24 0.63 23.19
CA ILE A 164 -0.85 0.23 23.40
C ILE A 164 -0.15 1.17 24.37
N ASP A 165 0.80 0.64 25.14
CA ASP A 165 1.63 1.44 26.03
C ASP A 165 2.92 1.87 25.32
N GLY A 166 2.81 2.89 24.49
CA GLY A 166 3.84 3.26 23.51
C GLY A 166 3.24 4.06 22.36
N GLY A 167 3.96 4.15 21.26
CA GLY A 167 3.50 4.91 20.10
C GLY A 167 4.63 5.48 19.25
N PRO A 168 4.35 6.57 18.51
CA PRO A 168 5.30 7.18 17.60
C PRO A 168 6.61 7.57 18.29
N SER A 169 7.73 7.00 17.83
CA SER A 169 9.04 7.35 18.38
C SER A 169 9.49 8.72 17.88
N ARG A 170 10.28 9.44 18.70
CA ARG A 170 10.98 10.63 18.22
C ARG A 170 12.27 10.17 17.57
N VAL A 171 12.38 10.35 16.25
CA VAL A 171 13.52 9.87 15.46
C VAL A 171 14.36 11.05 15.00
N THR A 172 15.67 10.98 15.27
CA THR A 172 16.67 11.90 14.71
C THR A 172 17.41 11.20 13.58
N TRP A 173 17.42 11.81 12.40
CA TRP A 173 18.03 11.28 11.19
C TRP A 173 19.30 12.06 10.86
N ARG A 174 20.39 11.32 10.65
CA ARG A 174 21.70 11.88 10.31
C ARG A 174 22.36 11.04 9.23
N ASP A 175 22.92 11.71 8.24
CA ASP A 175 23.92 11.12 7.36
C ASP A 175 25.22 11.89 7.56
N ARG A 176 26.31 11.17 7.85
CA ARG A 176 27.64 11.77 8.08
C ARG A 176 28.32 12.14 6.77
N ASP A 177 27.87 11.59 5.66
CA ASP A 177 28.41 11.81 4.32
C ASP A 177 27.70 12.97 3.60
N GLY A 178 26.57 13.48 4.13
CA GLY A 178 25.80 14.59 3.54
C GLY A 178 24.46 14.83 4.22
N PRO A 179 23.65 15.81 3.75
CA PRO A 179 22.32 16.07 4.30
C PRO A 179 21.30 14.98 3.93
N VAL A 180 20.39 14.66 4.84
CA VAL A 180 19.23 13.78 4.57
C VAL A 180 18.19 14.50 3.73
N LEU A 181 17.41 13.77 2.93
CA LEU A 181 16.29 14.31 2.14
C LEU A 181 14.96 13.92 2.78
N PHE A 182 14.09 14.90 2.97
CA PHE A 182 12.73 14.70 3.48
C PHE A 182 11.78 15.67 2.79
N ASN A 183 10.65 15.17 2.30
CA ASN A 183 9.63 15.97 1.58
C ASN A 183 10.20 16.88 0.47
N GLY A 184 11.25 16.44 -0.21
CA GLY A 184 11.89 17.18 -1.31
C GLY A 184 12.97 18.19 -0.88
N GLU A 185 13.21 18.36 0.42
CA GLU A 185 14.19 19.30 0.97
C GLU A 185 15.35 18.57 1.67
N ARG A 186 16.55 19.15 1.58
CA ARG A 186 17.77 18.62 2.21
C ARG A 186 17.97 19.26 3.58
N HIS A 187 18.20 18.42 4.58
CA HIS A 187 18.41 18.82 5.97
C HIS A 187 19.73 18.26 6.48
N ALA A 188 20.56 19.08 7.13
CA ALA A 188 21.78 18.59 7.78
C ALA A 188 21.47 17.62 8.94
N GLU A 189 20.35 17.88 9.62
CA GLU A 189 19.77 17.02 10.65
C GLU A 189 18.25 17.19 10.59
N LEU A 190 17.51 16.10 10.79
CA LEU A 190 16.06 16.07 10.78
C LEU A 190 15.55 15.34 12.01
N SER A 191 14.51 15.87 12.66
CA SER A 191 13.75 15.14 13.66
C SER A 191 12.32 14.92 13.18
N THR A 192 11.82 13.69 13.29
CA THR A 192 10.43 13.31 13.00
C THR A 192 9.80 12.72 14.25
N THR A 193 8.52 12.98 14.48
CA THR A 193 7.68 12.29 15.46
C THR A 193 6.31 11.99 14.84
N GLY A 194 6.10 10.76 14.40
CA GLY A 194 4.79 10.28 13.91
C GLY A 194 4.38 10.79 12.53
N GLU A 195 5.19 11.60 11.85
CA GLU A 195 4.98 11.89 10.44
C GLU A 195 5.01 10.59 9.63
N ARG A 196 4.19 10.54 8.58
CA ARG A 196 4.13 9.42 7.65
C ARG A 196 4.85 9.81 6.37
N SER A 197 6.12 9.45 6.23
CA SER A 197 6.90 9.78 5.03
C SER A 197 8.11 8.84 4.93
N TYR A 198 9.01 9.15 4.01
CA TYR A 198 10.33 8.55 3.91
C TYR A 198 11.42 9.58 4.23
N VAL A 199 12.47 9.13 4.91
CA VAL A 199 13.73 9.87 5.01
C VAL A 199 14.76 9.15 4.15
N LEU A 200 15.33 9.87 3.19
CA LEU A 200 16.40 9.36 2.33
C LEU A 200 17.76 9.79 2.87
N LEU A 201 18.63 8.81 3.11
CA LEU A 201 20.03 8.97 3.48
C LEU A 201 20.89 8.65 2.25
N GLY A 202 21.88 9.49 1.99
CA GLY A 202 22.75 9.43 0.83
C GLY A 202 22.45 10.45 -0.26
N GLU A 203 23.36 10.49 -1.22
CA GLU A 203 23.25 11.33 -2.39
C GLU A 203 22.16 10.78 -3.31
N ALA A 204 21.18 11.62 -3.65
CA ALA A 204 20.13 11.29 -4.58
C ALA A 204 19.71 12.55 -5.33
N ARG A 205 19.54 12.42 -6.64
CA ARG A 205 19.21 13.56 -7.49
C ARG A 205 17.73 13.90 -7.37
N VAL A 206 17.45 15.04 -6.74
CA VAL A 206 16.12 15.67 -6.76
C VAL A 206 15.97 16.44 -8.06
N THR A 207 14.97 16.09 -8.85
CA THR A 207 14.65 16.77 -10.12
C THR A 207 13.28 17.44 -10.00
N PRO A 208 13.22 18.77 -9.83
CA PRO A 208 11.96 19.50 -9.89
C PRO A 208 11.36 19.43 -11.29
N GLY A 209 10.04 19.26 -11.37
CA GLY A 209 9.27 19.30 -12.61
C GLY A 209 8.00 20.12 -12.47
N GLU A 210 7.28 20.27 -13.57
CA GLU A 210 5.97 20.91 -13.57
C GLU A 210 4.93 19.95 -12.98
N GLY A 211 4.38 20.29 -11.80
CA GLY A 211 3.36 19.49 -11.10
C GLY A 211 3.89 18.29 -10.29
N LEU A 212 5.18 17.97 -10.37
CA LEU A 212 5.79 16.81 -9.70
C LEU A 212 7.29 17.05 -9.46
N THR A 213 7.80 16.65 -8.29
CA THR A 213 9.24 16.51 -8.04
C THR A 213 9.62 15.04 -8.04
N THR A 214 10.74 14.66 -8.65
CA THR A 214 11.15 13.24 -8.72
C THR A 214 12.52 12.99 -8.12
N VAL A 215 12.64 11.86 -7.43
CA VAL A 215 13.90 11.24 -7.00
C VAL A 215 13.92 9.85 -7.61
N MET A 216 14.78 9.63 -8.59
CA MET A 216 14.81 8.38 -9.34
C MET A 216 16.17 7.71 -9.18
N ASP A 217 16.14 6.38 -9.07
CA ASP A 217 17.32 5.56 -9.17
C ASP A 217 18.10 5.84 -10.45
N PRO A 218 19.43 6.11 -10.37
CA PRO A 218 20.25 6.38 -11.54
C PRO A 218 20.22 5.28 -12.61
N ASN A 219 19.99 4.04 -12.21
CA ASN A 219 19.93 2.86 -13.07
C ASN A 219 18.49 2.44 -13.41
N LEU A 220 17.48 3.21 -13.02
CA LEU A 220 16.10 2.99 -13.45
C LEU A 220 16.02 2.99 -14.99
N PRO A 221 15.35 2.01 -15.62
CA PRO A 221 15.14 2.02 -17.07
C PRO A 221 14.61 3.39 -17.54
N PRO A 222 15.30 4.10 -18.47
CA PRO A 222 14.98 5.49 -18.78
C PRO A 222 13.54 5.73 -19.24
N TRP A 223 12.96 4.74 -19.93
CA TRP A 223 11.58 4.79 -20.41
C TRP A 223 10.58 4.84 -19.25
N ILE A 224 10.84 4.17 -18.11
CA ILE A 224 9.98 4.21 -16.91
C ILE A 224 10.02 5.62 -16.32
N GLY A 225 11.23 6.16 -16.11
CA GLY A 225 11.40 7.51 -15.57
C GLY A 225 10.72 8.57 -16.44
N GLN A 226 10.75 8.40 -17.77
CA GLN A 226 9.99 9.26 -18.67
C GLN A 226 8.47 9.11 -18.50
N LYS A 227 7.94 7.87 -18.44
CA LYS A 227 6.50 7.66 -18.24
C LYS A 227 5.99 8.26 -16.94
N ILE A 228 6.74 8.15 -15.84
CA ILE A 228 6.40 8.77 -14.56
C ILE A 228 6.26 10.29 -14.73
N ARG A 229 7.26 10.95 -15.31
CA ARG A 229 7.25 12.42 -15.50
C ARG A 229 6.15 12.90 -16.42
N ASP A 230 5.85 12.14 -17.48
CA ASP A 230 4.89 12.56 -18.50
C ASP A 230 3.43 12.25 -18.12
N PHE A 231 3.18 11.13 -17.43
CA PHE A 231 1.82 10.63 -17.19
C PHE A 231 1.29 10.97 -15.79
N ALA A 232 2.12 10.95 -14.74
CA ALA A 232 1.65 11.22 -13.37
C ALA A 232 1.01 12.62 -13.21
N PRO A 233 1.54 13.71 -13.79
CA PRO A 233 0.88 15.01 -13.71
C PRO A 233 -0.50 15.04 -14.40
N ARG A 234 -0.64 14.33 -15.54
CA ARG A 234 -1.90 14.27 -16.30
C ARG A 234 -2.99 13.52 -15.54
N ILE A 235 -2.64 12.39 -14.92
CA ILE A 235 -3.60 11.61 -14.13
C ILE A 235 -3.99 12.36 -12.84
N GLY A 236 -3.02 13.00 -12.18
CA GLY A 236 -3.28 13.83 -11.01
C GLY A 236 -4.22 15.00 -11.33
N GLN A 237 -4.02 15.67 -12.46
CA GLN A 237 -4.92 16.74 -12.93
C GLN A 237 -6.34 16.21 -13.19
N PHE A 238 -6.47 15.04 -13.82
CA PHE A 238 -7.77 14.42 -14.05
C PHE A 238 -8.51 14.15 -12.72
N TYR A 239 -7.84 13.54 -11.74
CA TYR A 239 -8.44 13.30 -10.44
C TYR A 239 -8.81 14.58 -9.69
N MET A 240 -7.95 15.60 -9.72
CA MET A 240 -8.26 16.92 -9.15
C MET A 240 -9.51 17.56 -9.77
N GLN A 241 -9.72 17.40 -11.08
CA GLN A 241 -10.91 17.92 -11.75
C GLN A 241 -12.18 17.17 -11.33
N ARG A 242 -12.11 15.86 -11.12
CA ARG A 242 -13.28 15.04 -10.73
C ARG A 242 -13.60 15.11 -9.24
N LEU A 243 -12.57 15.14 -8.38
CA LEU A 243 -12.69 14.95 -6.93
C LEU A 243 -12.31 16.18 -6.10
N GLY A 244 -11.76 17.22 -6.71
CA GLY A 244 -11.19 18.36 -5.98
C GLY A 244 -9.80 18.06 -5.42
N ARG A 245 -9.23 19.01 -4.66
CA ARG A 245 -7.89 18.85 -4.08
C ARG A 245 -7.86 17.78 -2.98
N PRO A 246 -6.85 16.90 -2.97
CA PRO A 246 -6.69 15.95 -1.86
C PRO A 246 -6.47 16.71 -0.55
N GLY A 247 -6.95 16.14 0.56
CA GLY A 247 -6.86 16.77 1.88
C GLY A 247 -5.44 16.86 2.45
N ALA A 248 -4.54 16.00 1.99
CA ALA A 248 -3.15 15.92 2.43
C ALA A 248 -2.20 15.81 1.22
N GLY A 249 -1.01 16.41 1.31
CA GLY A 249 0.11 16.14 0.39
C GLY A 249 0.73 17.30 -0.39
N GLY A 250 0.41 18.56 -0.09
CA GLY A 250 1.04 19.73 -0.73
C GLY A 250 0.72 19.88 -2.23
N ASP A 251 1.08 21.03 -2.80
CA ASP A 251 0.76 21.36 -4.21
C ASP A 251 1.67 20.66 -5.23
N LYS A 252 2.76 20.02 -4.77
CA LYS A 252 3.77 19.36 -5.61
C LYS A 252 4.19 18.04 -4.96
N PRO A 253 3.55 16.90 -5.31
CA PRO A 253 3.96 15.62 -4.77
C PRO A 253 5.40 15.29 -5.18
N VAL A 254 6.06 14.49 -4.35
CA VAL A 254 7.34 13.86 -4.66
C VAL A 254 7.09 12.44 -5.16
N VAL A 255 7.79 11.98 -6.20
CA VAL A 255 7.87 10.56 -6.56
C VAL A 255 9.27 10.05 -6.27
N MET A 256 9.40 9.03 -5.44
CA MET A 256 10.63 8.26 -5.26
C MET A 256 10.52 6.94 -6.02
N ALA A 257 11.42 6.69 -6.97
CA ALA A 257 11.43 5.47 -7.78
C ALA A 257 12.73 4.70 -7.63
N ALA A 258 12.69 3.50 -7.05
CA ALA A 258 13.83 2.61 -6.84
C ALA A 258 13.92 1.50 -7.91
N TRP A 259 15.13 1.00 -8.16
CA TRP A 259 15.39 -0.10 -9.11
C TRP A 259 16.13 -1.26 -8.44
N ASN A 260 15.44 -2.40 -8.28
CA ASN A 260 15.99 -3.57 -7.59
C ASN A 260 16.85 -4.46 -8.51
N GLY A 261 16.92 -4.16 -9.80
CA GLY A 261 17.75 -4.85 -10.77
C GLY A 261 16.99 -5.74 -11.75
N PRO A 262 17.68 -6.24 -12.80
CA PRO A 262 17.07 -7.01 -13.88
C PRO A 262 16.95 -8.50 -13.52
N THR A 263 16.23 -8.83 -12.45
CA THR A 263 15.97 -10.23 -12.05
C THR A 263 15.33 -11.02 -13.20
N GLU A 264 15.96 -12.14 -13.59
CA GLU A 264 15.50 -12.93 -14.73
C GLU A 264 14.09 -13.49 -14.52
N ARG A 265 13.27 -13.44 -15.58
CA ARG A 265 11.88 -13.95 -15.58
C ARG A 265 10.96 -13.28 -14.56
N MET A 266 11.33 -12.10 -14.07
CA MET A 266 10.52 -11.29 -13.17
C MET A 266 9.98 -10.06 -13.89
N THR A 267 8.77 -9.66 -13.51
CA THR A 267 8.17 -8.37 -13.81
C THR A 267 7.47 -7.92 -12.54
N SER A 268 8.10 -7.02 -11.78
CA SER A 268 7.55 -6.53 -10.52
C SER A 268 7.49 -5.01 -10.52
N MET A 269 6.35 -4.50 -10.05
CA MET A 269 6.08 -3.09 -9.83
C MET A 269 5.40 -2.99 -8.46
N GLY A 270 6.07 -2.38 -7.50
CA GLY A 270 5.53 -2.18 -6.16
C GLY A 270 5.37 -0.69 -5.92
N GLY A 271 4.28 -0.29 -5.27
CA GLY A 271 3.91 1.10 -5.08
C GLY A 271 3.40 1.38 -3.68
N SER A 272 3.47 2.64 -3.27
CA SER A 272 2.68 3.10 -2.15
C SER A 272 2.60 4.62 -2.15
N VAL A 273 1.60 5.15 -1.44
CA VAL A 273 1.42 6.59 -1.27
C VAL A 273 1.39 6.96 0.21
N LEU A 274 2.06 8.08 0.47
CA LEU A 274 2.12 8.81 1.73
C LEU A 274 1.69 10.27 1.47
N PRO A 275 1.42 11.07 2.51
CA PRO A 275 1.10 12.49 2.32
C PRO A 275 2.17 13.21 1.48
N GLY A 276 1.81 13.53 0.24
CA GLY A 276 2.69 14.27 -0.69
C GLY A 276 3.82 13.46 -1.30
N LEU A 277 3.79 12.14 -1.18
CA LEU A 277 4.85 11.26 -1.65
C LEU A 277 4.26 9.99 -2.29
N ILE A 278 4.64 9.71 -3.52
CA ILE A 278 4.48 8.40 -4.15
C ILE A 278 5.84 7.68 -4.08
N VAL A 279 5.82 6.44 -3.64
CA VAL A 279 6.97 5.55 -3.67
C VAL A 279 6.71 4.46 -4.68
N MET A 280 7.69 4.18 -5.52
CA MET A 280 7.62 3.16 -6.57
C MET A 280 8.91 2.34 -6.54
N SER A 281 8.80 1.06 -6.82
CA SER A 281 9.94 0.18 -7.04
C SER A 281 9.71 -0.67 -8.27
N PHE A 282 10.78 -0.92 -9.00
CA PHE A 282 10.74 -1.73 -10.20
C PHE A 282 11.77 -2.85 -10.08
N GLU A 283 11.41 -4.04 -10.55
CA GLU A 283 12.33 -5.18 -10.62
C GLU A 283 12.03 -6.06 -11.83
N GLY A 284 13.10 -6.63 -12.38
CA GLY A 284 13.01 -7.75 -13.30
C GLY A 284 13.24 -7.40 -14.76
N THR A 285 13.64 -8.40 -15.54
CA THR A 285 13.91 -8.22 -16.98
C THR A 285 12.69 -7.75 -17.76
N GLY A 286 11.47 -8.03 -17.28
CA GLY A 286 10.22 -7.66 -17.96
C GLY A 286 9.94 -6.17 -18.04
N VAL A 287 10.56 -5.35 -17.17
CA VAL A 287 10.41 -3.87 -17.20
C VAL A 287 11.61 -3.14 -17.80
N THR A 288 12.65 -3.86 -18.23
CA THR A 288 13.88 -3.23 -18.76
C THR A 288 13.70 -2.59 -20.13
N ARG A 289 12.74 -3.07 -20.93
CA ARG A 289 12.43 -2.56 -22.27
C ARG A 289 10.94 -2.25 -22.38
N PRO A 290 10.57 -1.16 -23.07
CA PRO A 290 9.16 -0.86 -23.28
C PRO A 290 8.52 -1.88 -24.24
N SER A 291 7.27 -2.22 -23.94
CA SER A 291 6.35 -2.90 -24.85
C SER A 291 4.99 -2.23 -24.75
N ALA A 292 4.11 -2.37 -25.75
CA ALA A 292 2.76 -1.79 -25.68
C ALA A 292 1.99 -2.26 -24.44
N GLU A 293 2.17 -3.52 -24.06
CA GLU A 293 1.60 -4.07 -22.83
C GLU A 293 2.19 -3.40 -21.59
N MET A 294 3.52 -3.29 -21.49
CA MET A 294 4.17 -2.73 -20.31
C MET A 294 3.89 -1.23 -20.17
N GLU A 295 3.79 -0.48 -21.28
CA GLU A 295 3.37 0.91 -21.23
C GLU A 295 1.96 1.07 -20.67
N ARG A 296 1.04 0.18 -21.06
CA ARG A 296 -0.34 0.17 -20.55
C ARG A 296 -0.37 -0.15 -19.06
N VAL A 297 0.35 -1.19 -18.63
CA VAL A 297 0.44 -1.57 -17.21
C VAL A 297 1.09 -0.47 -16.38
N SER A 298 2.19 0.15 -16.85
CA SER A 298 2.84 1.26 -16.14
C SER A 298 1.93 2.47 -16.00
N ARG A 299 1.13 2.81 -17.02
CA ARG A 299 0.12 3.89 -16.91
C ARG A 299 -0.95 3.56 -15.88
N TRP A 300 -1.48 2.33 -15.92
CA TRP A 300 -2.47 1.88 -14.94
C TRP A 300 -1.90 1.96 -13.53
N PHE A 301 -0.68 1.46 -13.31
CA PHE A 301 0.01 1.49 -12.03
C PHE A 301 0.23 2.92 -11.51
N ILE A 302 0.71 3.85 -12.36
CA ILE A 302 0.81 5.27 -11.99
C ILE A 302 -0.56 5.85 -11.61
N GLY A 303 -1.62 5.47 -12.33
CA GLY A 303 -2.98 5.91 -12.03
C GLY A 303 -3.50 5.37 -10.71
N HIS A 304 -3.27 4.09 -10.44
CA HIS A 304 -3.59 3.43 -9.17
C HIS A 304 -2.94 4.14 -8.00
N GLU A 305 -1.61 4.29 -8.03
CA GLU A 305 -0.88 4.97 -6.96
C GLU A 305 -1.39 6.41 -6.79
N SER A 306 -1.60 7.14 -7.90
CA SER A 306 -2.12 8.51 -7.83
C SER A 306 -3.52 8.59 -7.21
N ALA A 307 -4.36 7.56 -7.35
CA ALA A 307 -5.69 7.51 -6.74
C ALA A 307 -5.63 7.49 -5.20
N HIS A 308 -4.56 6.93 -4.63
CA HIS A 308 -4.38 6.85 -3.17
C HIS A 308 -4.21 8.22 -2.48
N PHE A 309 -3.95 9.31 -3.21
CA PHE A 309 -4.06 10.67 -2.63
C PHE A 309 -5.47 11.00 -2.14
N TRP A 310 -6.50 10.39 -2.74
CA TRP A 310 -7.88 10.47 -2.25
C TRP A 310 -8.21 9.24 -1.41
N LEU A 311 -8.10 8.05 -2.00
CA LEU A 311 -8.37 6.76 -1.35
C LEU A 311 -7.12 6.21 -0.66
N GLY A 312 -6.74 6.80 0.47
CA GLY A 312 -5.59 6.39 1.28
C GLY A 312 -5.05 7.55 2.11
N GLN A 313 -5.05 8.76 1.55
CA GLN A 313 -4.58 9.98 2.23
C GLN A 313 -5.70 10.93 2.63
N THR A 314 -6.66 11.22 1.75
CA THR A 314 -7.80 12.09 2.11
C THR A 314 -8.75 11.34 3.04
N VAL A 315 -9.03 10.09 2.71
CA VAL A 315 -9.67 9.13 3.60
C VAL A 315 -8.89 7.83 3.58
N ARG A 316 -8.79 7.15 4.71
CA ARG A 316 -8.31 5.76 4.83
C ARG A 316 -9.44 4.89 5.35
N TYR A 317 -9.33 3.58 5.18
CA TYR A 317 -10.20 2.65 5.89
C TYR A 317 -9.96 2.72 7.40
N GLU A 318 -10.93 2.23 8.17
CA GLU A 318 -10.82 2.15 9.62
C GLU A 318 -9.94 0.96 10.02
N PHE A 319 -10.21 -0.23 9.49
CA PHE A 319 -9.47 -1.46 9.82
C PHE A 319 -8.79 -2.08 8.60
N ALA A 320 -7.66 -2.76 8.78
CA ALA A 320 -6.93 -3.41 7.68
C ALA A 320 -7.78 -4.38 6.85
N ARG A 321 -8.75 -5.04 7.49
CA ARG A 321 -9.75 -5.92 6.83
C ARG A 321 -10.68 -5.19 5.85
N GLU A 322 -10.65 -3.86 5.83
CA GLU A 322 -11.44 -2.98 4.96
C GLU A 322 -10.61 -2.34 3.84
N ALA A 323 -9.37 -2.82 3.62
CA ALA A 323 -8.50 -2.35 2.55
C ALA A 323 -9.14 -2.39 1.15
N TRP A 324 -10.16 -3.24 0.96
CA TRP A 324 -10.94 -3.28 -0.28
C TRP A 324 -11.59 -1.93 -0.66
N ILE A 325 -11.88 -1.07 0.31
CA ILE A 325 -12.45 0.27 0.07
C ILE A 325 -11.48 1.13 -0.74
N THR A 326 -10.19 1.09 -0.37
CA THR A 326 -9.18 1.95 -0.99
C THR A 326 -8.52 1.27 -2.18
N GLU A 327 -8.16 -0.01 -2.10
CA GLU A 327 -7.44 -0.72 -3.16
C GLU A 327 -8.32 -0.93 -4.39
N GLY A 328 -9.47 -1.58 -4.24
CA GLY A 328 -10.37 -1.79 -5.37
C GLY A 328 -11.02 -0.50 -5.89
N GLY A 329 -11.18 0.51 -5.02
CA GLY A 329 -11.60 1.85 -5.43
C GLY A 329 -10.55 2.57 -6.28
N ALA A 330 -9.26 2.41 -5.94
CA ALA A 330 -8.13 2.92 -6.71
C ALA A 330 -7.99 2.21 -8.08
N ASP A 331 -8.20 0.89 -8.13
CA ASP A 331 -8.25 0.13 -9.39
C ASP A 331 -9.30 0.72 -10.35
N LEU A 332 -10.52 0.96 -9.86
CA LEU A 332 -11.59 1.52 -10.69
C LEU A 332 -11.29 2.98 -11.08
N MET A 333 -10.71 3.79 -10.19
CA MET A 333 -10.24 5.14 -10.53
C MET A 333 -9.19 5.11 -11.64
N ALA A 334 -8.23 4.19 -11.59
CA ALA A 334 -7.19 4.04 -12.59
C ALA A 334 -7.79 3.65 -13.94
N VAL A 335 -8.63 2.62 -13.97
CA VAL A 335 -9.29 2.14 -15.20
C VAL A 335 -10.11 3.26 -15.86
N ARG A 336 -10.94 3.98 -15.10
CA ARG A 336 -11.80 5.04 -15.63
C ARG A 336 -11.00 6.25 -16.13
N ALA A 337 -9.96 6.64 -15.41
CA ALA A 337 -9.11 7.74 -15.82
C ALA A 337 -8.28 7.40 -17.06
N LEU A 338 -7.75 6.16 -17.16
CA LEU A 338 -7.08 5.69 -18.37
C LEU A 338 -8.02 5.68 -19.57
N LYS A 339 -9.25 5.19 -19.41
CA LYS A 339 -10.26 5.22 -20.48
C LYS A 339 -10.59 6.64 -20.95
N ALA A 340 -10.66 7.59 -20.01
CA ALA A 340 -10.93 8.99 -20.34
C ALA A 340 -9.75 9.67 -21.07
N LEU A 341 -8.50 9.33 -20.70
CA LEU A 341 -7.30 9.91 -21.30
C LEU A 341 -6.84 9.20 -22.58
N ASP A 342 -7.24 7.94 -22.75
CA ASP A 342 -6.96 7.08 -23.89
C ASP A 342 -8.23 6.27 -24.24
N PRO A 343 -9.08 6.77 -25.16
CA PRO A 343 -10.32 6.09 -25.54
C PRO A 343 -10.13 4.66 -26.07
N ALA A 344 -8.93 4.33 -26.57
CA ALA A 344 -8.59 2.99 -27.08
C ALA A 344 -8.24 1.99 -25.96
N TYR A 345 -8.13 2.45 -24.71
CA TYR A 345 -7.90 1.57 -23.57
C TYR A 345 -9.08 0.59 -23.38
N ASP A 346 -8.75 -0.70 -23.26
CA ASP A 346 -9.71 -1.80 -23.05
C ASP A 346 -10.02 -1.94 -21.55
N ALA A 347 -10.86 -1.02 -21.05
CA ALA A 347 -11.30 -1.01 -19.65
C ALA A 347 -12.03 -2.31 -19.28
N ARG A 348 -12.78 -2.88 -20.24
CA ARG A 348 -13.52 -4.13 -20.06
C ARG A 348 -12.61 -5.30 -19.74
N LYS A 349 -11.49 -5.46 -20.47
CA LYS A 349 -10.54 -6.54 -20.23
C LYS A 349 -9.95 -6.49 -18.82
N GLU A 350 -9.58 -5.30 -18.36
CA GLU A 350 -8.98 -5.13 -17.02
C GLU A 350 -10.00 -5.42 -15.92
N LEU A 351 -11.20 -4.84 -16.01
CA LEU A 351 -12.27 -5.07 -15.03
C LEU A 351 -12.77 -6.51 -15.04
N GLN A 352 -12.71 -7.20 -16.18
CA GLN A 352 -13.04 -8.61 -16.25
C GLN A 352 -12.09 -9.45 -15.40
N GLY A 353 -10.80 -9.10 -15.38
CA GLY A 353 -9.81 -9.74 -14.50
C GLY A 353 -10.17 -9.59 -13.03
N GLU A 354 -10.58 -8.38 -12.60
CA GLU A 354 -11.06 -8.12 -11.23
C GLU A 354 -12.28 -8.98 -10.86
N VAL A 355 -13.24 -9.12 -11.79
CA VAL A 355 -14.42 -9.96 -11.58
C VAL A 355 -14.04 -11.43 -11.44
N ASP A 356 -13.18 -11.94 -12.33
CA ASP A 356 -12.76 -13.34 -12.31
C ASP A 356 -11.97 -13.67 -11.02
N ASP A 357 -11.07 -12.78 -10.61
CA ASP A 357 -10.28 -12.94 -9.38
C ASP A 357 -11.16 -12.87 -8.14
N CYS A 358 -12.14 -11.95 -8.08
CA CYS A 358 -13.07 -11.90 -6.95
C CYS A 358 -13.91 -13.17 -6.85
N VAL A 359 -14.40 -13.71 -7.98
CA VAL A 359 -15.12 -14.99 -8.02
C VAL A 359 -14.26 -16.12 -7.47
N GLN A 360 -12.98 -16.16 -7.81
CA GLN A 360 -12.06 -17.18 -7.32
C GLN A 360 -11.78 -17.02 -5.82
N LEU A 361 -11.46 -15.80 -5.38
CA LEU A 361 -10.91 -15.54 -4.05
C LEU A 361 -11.98 -15.49 -2.95
N SER A 362 -13.23 -15.16 -3.29
CA SER A 362 -14.37 -15.13 -2.35
C SER A 362 -15.14 -16.46 -2.23
N ARG A 363 -14.72 -17.52 -2.92
CA ARG A 363 -15.40 -18.82 -2.86
C ARG A 363 -15.25 -19.46 -1.48
N GLY A 364 -16.36 -19.51 -0.73
CA GLY A 364 -16.46 -20.10 0.61
C GLY A 364 -15.59 -19.45 1.67
N ARG A 365 -15.06 -18.25 1.41
CA ARG A 365 -14.11 -17.56 2.29
C ARG A 365 -14.35 -16.06 2.27
N GLY A 366 -14.44 -15.44 3.44
CA GLY A 366 -14.61 -14.00 3.59
C GLY A 366 -13.41 -13.22 3.03
N VAL A 367 -13.72 -12.11 2.36
CA VAL A 367 -12.73 -11.13 1.88
C VAL A 367 -12.06 -10.41 3.05
N ALA A 368 -12.78 -10.15 4.14
CA ALA A 368 -12.25 -9.45 5.32
C ALA A 368 -11.01 -10.13 5.90
N GLU A 369 -10.97 -11.47 5.87
CA GLU A 369 -9.86 -12.28 6.37
C GLU A 369 -8.76 -12.56 5.32
N ALA A 370 -8.86 -12.00 4.11
CA ALA A 370 -7.94 -12.33 3.02
C ALA A 370 -6.47 -12.00 3.33
N GLY A 371 -6.19 -10.88 4.00
CA GLY A 371 -4.84 -10.51 4.42
C GLY A 371 -4.21 -11.53 5.39
N ALA A 372 -5.00 -12.10 6.31
CA ALA A 372 -4.50 -13.14 7.22
C ALA A 372 -4.02 -14.39 6.46
N ARG A 373 -4.63 -14.66 5.29
CA ARG A 373 -4.28 -15.77 4.40
C ARG A 373 -3.20 -15.41 3.35
N GLY A 374 -2.71 -14.16 3.33
CA GLY A 374 -1.79 -13.67 2.29
C GLY A 374 -2.46 -13.46 0.92
N GLU A 375 -3.80 -13.40 0.89
CA GLU A 375 -4.59 -13.28 -0.34
C GLU A 375 -4.96 -11.81 -0.63
N HIS A 376 -4.00 -10.88 -0.51
CA HIS A 376 -4.26 -9.44 -0.61
C HIS A 376 -4.98 -9.03 -1.91
N ARG A 377 -4.76 -9.76 -3.01
CA ARG A 377 -5.49 -9.60 -4.29
C ARG A 377 -7.02 -9.59 -4.13
N ALA A 378 -7.56 -10.24 -3.10
CA ALA A 378 -9.01 -10.23 -2.86
C ALA A 378 -9.53 -8.83 -2.50
N TYR A 379 -8.73 -8.00 -1.83
CA TYR A 379 -9.10 -6.61 -1.52
C TYR A 379 -9.22 -5.76 -2.78
N TYR A 380 -8.29 -5.93 -3.72
CA TYR A 380 -8.29 -5.24 -5.02
C TYR A 380 -9.49 -5.72 -5.85
N ALA A 381 -9.54 -7.03 -6.12
CA ALA A 381 -10.54 -7.65 -7.00
C ALA A 381 -11.97 -7.46 -6.52
N CYS A 382 -12.26 -7.84 -5.26
CA CYS A 382 -13.61 -7.68 -4.75
C CYS A 382 -13.96 -6.22 -4.46
N GLY A 383 -12.99 -5.39 -4.06
CA GLY A 383 -13.19 -3.95 -3.92
C GLY A 383 -13.59 -3.30 -5.25
N ALA A 384 -12.95 -3.67 -6.36
CA ALA A 384 -13.28 -3.16 -7.69
C ALA A 384 -14.67 -3.62 -8.15
N VAL A 385 -15.07 -4.86 -7.85
CA VAL A 385 -16.44 -5.36 -8.09
C VAL A 385 -17.48 -4.57 -7.29
N PHE A 386 -17.21 -4.27 -6.01
CA PHE A 386 -18.11 -3.46 -5.18
C PHE A 386 -18.17 -2.01 -5.68
N ALA A 387 -17.05 -1.43 -6.09
CA ALA A 387 -16.98 -0.11 -6.70
C ALA A 387 -17.74 -0.05 -8.04
N LEU A 388 -17.69 -1.10 -8.87
CA LEU A 388 -18.50 -1.22 -10.09
C LEU A 388 -19.99 -1.27 -9.80
N ALA A 389 -20.40 -2.02 -8.77
CA ALA A 389 -21.81 -2.05 -8.35
C ALA A 389 -22.28 -0.67 -7.86
N ALA A 390 -21.44 0.06 -7.11
CA ALA A 390 -21.72 1.42 -6.69
C ALA A 390 -21.79 2.42 -7.86
N GLU A 391 -20.87 2.33 -8.83
CA GLU A 391 -20.94 3.10 -10.09
C GLU A 391 -22.23 2.79 -10.86
N GLY A 392 -22.61 1.52 -10.96
CA GLY A 392 -23.86 1.12 -11.61
C GLY A 392 -25.08 1.77 -10.94
N ALA A 393 -25.17 1.70 -9.61
CA ALA A 393 -26.23 2.34 -8.84
C ALA A 393 -26.25 3.86 -9.04
N GLN A 394 -25.09 4.52 -9.05
CA GLN A 394 -24.98 5.95 -9.31
C GLN A 394 -25.49 6.30 -10.71
N LYS A 395 -25.08 5.53 -11.71
CA LYS A 395 -25.52 5.69 -13.10
C LYS A 395 -27.02 5.52 -13.26
N GLN A 396 -27.64 4.56 -12.58
CA GLN A 396 -29.09 4.38 -12.61
C GLN A 396 -29.84 5.54 -11.93
N ARG A 397 -29.27 6.09 -10.84
CA ARG A 397 -29.88 7.19 -10.10
C ARG A 397 -29.93 8.49 -10.89
N ASP A 398 -28.81 8.90 -11.48
CA ASP A 398 -28.70 10.22 -12.13
C ASP A 398 -27.75 10.26 -13.35
N GLY A 399 -27.25 9.12 -13.80
CA GLY A 399 -26.31 9.04 -14.92
C GLY A 399 -24.85 9.34 -14.55
N GLY A 400 -24.54 9.57 -13.27
CA GLY A 400 -23.17 9.77 -12.78
C GLY A 400 -22.29 8.51 -12.86
N ASP A 401 -21.01 8.68 -12.53
CA ASP A 401 -19.99 7.62 -12.56
C ASP A 401 -19.40 7.31 -11.16
N TRP A 402 -18.34 6.50 -11.13
CA TRP A 402 -17.62 6.17 -9.89
C TRP A 402 -17.14 7.40 -9.11
N PHE A 403 -16.68 8.46 -9.79
CA PHE A 403 -16.22 9.68 -9.12
C PHE A 403 -17.38 10.47 -8.51
N ASP A 404 -18.58 10.42 -9.12
CA ASP A 404 -19.78 11.04 -8.57
C ASP A 404 -20.29 10.30 -7.33
N PHE A 405 -20.12 8.98 -7.26
CA PHE A 405 -20.35 8.19 -6.04
C PHE A 405 -19.31 8.50 -4.94
N LEU A 406 -18.04 8.60 -5.33
CA LEU A 406 -16.92 8.73 -4.40
C LEU A 406 -16.79 10.13 -3.78
N ARG A 407 -17.04 11.21 -4.54
CA ARG A 407 -16.83 12.59 -4.08
C ARG A 407 -17.58 12.91 -2.77
N PRO A 408 -18.87 12.60 -2.60
CA PRO A 408 -19.58 12.85 -1.34
C PRO A 408 -19.01 12.08 -0.15
N LEU A 409 -18.48 10.86 -0.35
CA LEU A 409 -17.83 10.07 0.70
C LEU A 409 -16.53 10.74 1.14
N LEU A 410 -15.72 11.24 0.19
CA LEU A 410 -14.49 11.95 0.51
C LEU A 410 -14.79 13.23 1.31
N GLU A 411 -15.75 14.04 0.87
CA GLU A 411 -16.08 15.29 1.55
C GLU A 411 -16.69 15.08 2.95
N ALA A 412 -17.54 14.07 3.13
CA ALA A 412 -18.15 13.78 4.43
C ALA A 412 -17.12 13.32 5.48
N ASN A 413 -16.06 12.63 5.03
CA ASN A 413 -15.09 11.97 5.90
C ASN A 413 -13.71 12.64 5.90
N LYS A 414 -13.58 13.82 5.27
CA LYS A 414 -12.30 14.55 5.21
C LYS A 414 -11.81 15.03 6.58
N LYS A 415 -12.73 15.18 7.55
CA LYS A 415 -12.43 15.79 8.85
C LYS A 415 -11.66 14.85 9.78
N ASP A 416 -12.07 13.60 9.87
CA ASP A 416 -11.36 12.56 10.63
C ASP A 416 -10.45 11.71 9.74
N GLY A 417 -10.62 11.82 8.41
CA GLY A 417 -9.85 11.10 7.41
C GLY A 417 -10.17 9.61 7.39
N VAL A 418 -11.35 9.19 7.87
CA VAL A 418 -11.72 7.78 7.97
C VAL A 418 -12.99 7.51 7.19
N LEU A 419 -12.92 6.59 6.23
CA LEU A 419 -14.09 6.04 5.57
C LEU A 419 -14.35 4.64 6.11
N THR A 420 -15.32 4.53 7.01
CA THR A 420 -15.71 3.25 7.59
C THR A 420 -16.49 2.39 6.59
N ARG A 421 -16.48 1.08 6.81
CA ARG A 421 -17.35 0.15 6.06
C ARG A 421 -18.82 0.56 6.10
N ALA A 422 -19.32 0.97 7.27
CA ALA A 422 -20.71 1.35 7.47
C ALA A 422 -21.09 2.60 6.64
N GLU A 423 -20.19 3.58 6.57
CA GLU A 423 -20.41 4.78 5.75
C GLU A 423 -20.41 4.47 4.26
N TRP A 424 -19.49 3.62 3.80
CA TRP A 424 -19.41 3.18 2.40
C TRP A 424 -20.68 2.42 1.99
N LEU A 425 -21.10 1.42 2.77
CA LEU A 425 -22.31 0.63 2.50
C LEU A 425 -23.60 1.45 2.66
N GLY A 426 -23.61 2.38 3.61
CA GLY A 426 -24.68 3.36 3.76
C GLY A 426 -24.80 4.28 2.54
N ALA A 427 -23.68 4.68 1.93
CA ALA A 427 -23.70 5.45 0.69
C ALA A 427 -24.25 4.63 -0.49
N LEU A 428 -23.83 3.36 -0.62
CA LEU A 428 -24.40 2.45 -1.61
C LEU A 428 -25.92 2.36 -1.46
N THR A 429 -26.40 2.13 -0.23
CA THR A 429 -27.85 2.05 0.07
C THR A 429 -28.59 3.33 -0.29
N ARG A 430 -28.01 4.50 0.01
CA ARG A 430 -28.62 5.81 -0.34
C ARG A 430 -28.69 6.04 -1.85
N VAL A 431 -27.69 5.58 -2.59
CA VAL A 431 -27.63 5.77 -4.05
C VAL A 431 -28.50 4.77 -4.79
N SER A 432 -28.52 3.50 -4.36
CA SER A 432 -29.32 2.45 -4.98
C SER A 432 -30.80 2.47 -4.57
N GLY A 433 -31.12 2.95 -3.36
CA GLY A 433 -32.44 2.76 -2.75
C GLY A 433 -32.71 1.31 -2.30
N ASP A 434 -31.71 0.43 -2.36
CA ASP A 434 -31.82 -1.00 -2.06
C ASP A 434 -30.81 -1.40 -0.96
N PRO A 435 -31.26 -1.57 0.30
CA PRO A 435 -30.39 -1.97 1.40
C PRO A 435 -29.90 -3.43 1.29
N THR A 436 -30.53 -4.26 0.46
CA THR A 436 -30.09 -5.66 0.29
C THR A 436 -28.75 -5.76 -0.42
N LEU A 437 -28.38 -4.76 -1.23
CA LEU A 437 -27.05 -4.66 -1.82
C LEU A 437 -25.95 -4.56 -0.76
N ALA A 438 -26.16 -3.76 0.28
CA ALA A 438 -25.21 -3.65 1.38
C ALA A 438 -25.08 -4.97 2.14
N ALA A 439 -26.20 -5.61 2.47
CA ALA A 439 -26.22 -6.91 3.16
C ALA A 439 -25.53 -8.03 2.35
N ASP A 440 -25.67 -8.01 1.03
CA ASP A 440 -25.01 -8.98 0.15
C ASP A 440 -23.48 -8.78 0.11
N ILE A 441 -23.03 -7.53 0.03
CA ILE A 441 -21.59 -7.21 0.12
C ILE A 441 -21.05 -7.60 1.51
N GLU A 442 -21.76 -7.29 2.60
CA GLU A 442 -21.36 -7.71 3.95
C GLU A 442 -21.19 -9.22 4.07
N ARG A 443 -22.11 -10.01 3.49
CA ARG A 443 -22.00 -11.47 3.48
C ARG A 443 -20.76 -11.94 2.73
N VAL A 444 -20.45 -11.37 1.57
CA VAL A 444 -19.22 -11.70 0.83
C VAL A 444 -17.97 -11.29 1.62
N LEU A 445 -18.00 -10.15 2.30
CA LEU A 445 -16.88 -9.69 3.13
C LEU A 445 -16.62 -10.64 4.30
N GLU A 446 -17.65 -11.04 5.04
CA GLU A 446 -17.50 -11.80 6.27
C GLU A 446 -17.41 -13.32 6.04
N GLN A 447 -18.18 -13.85 5.10
CA GLN A 447 -18.36 -15.30 4.92
C GLN A 447 -17.87 -15.80 3.55
N GLY A 448 -17.75 -14.88 2.58
CA GLY A 448 -17.59 -15.25 1.18
C GLY A 448 -18.92 -15.69 0.56
N ALA A 449 -18.85 -16.43 -0.54
CA ALA A 449 -20.02 -16.95 -1.23
C ALA A 449 -19.83 -18.41 -1.65
N ALA A 450 -20.88 -19.22 -1.55
CA ALA A 450 -20.88 -20.59 -2.05
C ALA A 450 -20.83 -20.61 -3.59
N ASP A 451 -21.57 -19.70 -4.23
CA ASP A 451 -21.50 -19.40 -5.65
C ASP A 451 -21.24 -17.90 -5.86
N PRO A 452 -19.96 -17.46 -5.82
CA PRO A 452 -19.61 -16.06 -6.00
C PRO A 452 -20.04 -15.48 -7.35
N ALA A 453 -20.08 -16.29 -8.40
CA ALA A 453 -20.48 -15.82 -9.72
C ALA A 453 -21.97 -15.45 -9.74
N ALA A 454 -22.82 -16.26 -9.11
CA ALA A 454 -24.24 -15.95 -8.97
C ALA A 454 -24.49 -14.70 -8.12
N GLU A 455 -23.78 -14.55 -6.99
CA GLU A 455 -23.89 -13.38 -6.11
C GLU A 455 -23.44 -12.09 -6.83
N ILE A 456 -22.29 -12.12 -7.51
CA ILE A 456 -21.79 -10.96 -8.28
C ILE A 456 -22.74 -10.62 -9.43
N ALA A 457 -23.28 -11.61 -10.16
CA ALA A 457 -24.28 -11.36 -11.19
C ALA A 457 -25.57 -10.75 -10.62
N ALA A 458 -25.98 -11.15 -9.41
CA ALA A 458 -27.13 -10.55 -8.73
C ALA A 458 -26.87 -9.09 -8.34
N LEU A 459 -25.68 -8.78 -7.80
CA LEU A 459 -25.25 -7.40 -7.53
C LEU A 459 -25.31 -6.55 -8.81
N PHE A 460 -24.69 -7.03 -9.90
CA PHE A 460 -24.63 -6.32 -11.17
C PHE A 460 -26.00 -6.13 -11.81
N ARG A 461 -26.90 -7.11 -11.73
CA ARG A 461 -28.26 -6.99 -12.24
C ARG A 461 -29.07 -5.92 -11.51
N ARG A 462 -28.98 -5.87 -10.19
CA ARG A 462 -29.72 -4.86 -9.38
C ARG A 462 -29.15 -3.45 -9.52
N THR A 463 -27.87 -3.33 -9.85
CA THR A 463 -27.18 -2.03 -10.04
C THR A 463 -27.05 -1.63 -11.50
N GLY A 464 -27.52 -2.44 -12.45
CA GLY A 464 -27.48 -2.12 -13.87
C GLY A 464 -26.10 -2.15 -14.52
N VAL A 465 -25.12 -2.82 -13.91
CA VAL A 465 -23.81 -3.07 -14.54
C VAL A 465 -24.02 -4.02 -15.73
N PRO A 466 -23.69 -3.62 -16.98
CA PRO A 466 -23.91 -4.46 -18.14
C PRO A 466 -23.09 -5.75 -18.09
N HIS A 467 -23.75 -6.90 -18.06
CA HIS A 467 -23.10 -8.20 -17.98
C HIS A 467 -23.96 -9.31 -18.62
N ALA A 468 -23.33 -10.43 -18.92
CA ALA A 468 -23.95 -11.71 -19.24
C ALA A 468 -23.42 -12.81 -18.30
N VAL A 469 -24.19 -13.88 -18.13
CA VAL A 469 -23.73 -15.09 -17.45
C VAL A 469 -23.63 -16.21 -18.47
N GLU A 470 -22.42 -16.67 -18.75
CA GLU A 470 -22.13 -17.72 -19.73
C GLU A 470 -21.42 -18.88 -19.05
N ASN A 471 -22.03 -20.07 -19.07
CA ASN A 471 -21.47 -21.27 -18.43
C ASN A 471 -21.08 -21.05 -16.96
N GLY A 472 -21.89 -20.30 -16.22
CA GLY A 472 -21.63 -19.96 -14.81
C GLY A 472 -20.54 -18.90 -14.59
N ARG A 473 -20.01 -18.27 -15.65
CA ARG A 473 -19.05 -17.16 -15.55
C ARG A 473 -19.72 -15.83 -15.85
N VAL A 474 -19.46 -14.83 -15.02
CA VAL A 474 -19.90 -13.44 -15.24
C VAL A 474 -19.00 -12.79 -16.29
N ARG A 475 -19.59 -12.24 -17.35
CA ARG A 475 -18.89 -11.52 -18.40
C ARG A 475 -19.38 -10.08 -18.50
N LEU A 476 -18.47 -9.12 -18.37
CA LEU A 476 -18.77 -7.70 -18.52
C LEU A 476 -19.05 -7.34 -19.98
N LEU A 477 -20.06 -6.50 -20.20
CA LEU A 477 -20.48 -5.97 -21.51
C LEU A 477 -20.29 -4.44 -21.62
N LEU A 478 -19.59 -3.84 -20.65
CA LEU A 478 -19.26 -2.41 -20.64
C LEU A 478 -18.05 -2.08 -21.52
N ASP A 479 -18.01 -0.87 -22.06
CA ASP A 479 -16.95 -0.35 -22.95
C ASP A 479 -15.84 0.43 -22.22
#